data_AF-A0A961X2M2-F1
#
_entry.id   AF-A0A961X2M2-F1
#
_cell.length_a   1.000
_cell.length_b   1.000
_cell.length_c   1.000
_cell.angle_alpha   90.00
_cell.angle_beta   90.00
_cell.angle_gamma   90.00
#
_symmetry.space_group_name_H-M   'P 1'
#
loop_
_entity.id
_entity.type
_entity.pdbx_description
1 polymer ?
#
loop_
_entity_poly.entity_id
_entity_poly.type
_entity_poly.pdbx_seq_one_letter_code
_entity_poly.pdbx_strand_id
1 'polypeptide(L)'
;PHMELYGTAGAIFVPDPNFFGGEVTVAGTDTVPKPLPAWDHPLGVTNHEGHEETVANYRGAGLADMAQAILKKRDIRCGIDRMTHVVDIMMAIMDSGRTGKFVTLKTTCKRPAYLGPAQAKALMR
;
A
#
# COMPACT_ATOMS: atom_id res chain seq x y z
N PRO A 1 14.78 -0.06 6.77
CA PRO A 1 13.73 -0.50 5.82
C PRO A 1 12.37 -0.20 6.44
N HIS A 2 11.43 0.38 5.68
CA HIS A 2 10.15 0.81 6.24
C HIS A 2 9.13 -0.33 6.34
N MET A 3 9.22 -1.30 5.43
CA MET A 3 8.42 -2.52 5.45
C MET A 3 9.19 -3.68 4.79
N GLU A 4 9.01 -4.89 5.34
CA GLU A 4 9.67 -6.11 4.87
C GLU A 4 8.65 -7.24 4.79
N LEU A 5 8.72 -8.03 3.71
CA LEU A 5 7.84 -9.18 3.50
C LEU A 5 8.69 -10.44 3.41
N TYR A 6 8.51 -11.32 4.37
CA TYR A 6 9.23 -12.59 4.46
C TYR A 6 8.41 -13.73 3.86
N GLY A 7 9.06 -14.54 3.04
CA GLY A 7 8.49 -15.76 2.47
C GLY A 7 9.48 -16.92 2.51
N THR A 8 9.03 -18.10 2.10
CA THR A 8 9.86 -19.32 2.11
C THR A 8 11.04 -19.26 1.13
N ALA A 9 10.99 -18.39 0.12
CA ALA A 9 12.03 -18.24 -0.89
C ALA A 9 12.96 -17.04 -0.66
N GLY A 10 12.73 -16.24 0.39
CA GLY A 10 13.50 -15.02 0.64
C GLY A 10 12.68 -13.89 1.25
N ALA A 11 13.17 -12.67 1.08
CA ALA A 11 12.57 -11.45 1.60
C ALA A 11 12.44 -10.36 0.53
N ILE A 12 11.37 -9.58 0.60
CA ILE A 12 11.18 -8.36 -0.18
C ILE A 12 11.30 -7.17 0.78
N PHE A 13 12.12 -6.19 0.42
CA PHE A 13 12.26 -4.94 1.15
C PHE A 13 11.56 -3.84 0.36
N VAL A 14 10.63 -3.16 1.03
CA VAL A 14 9.76 -2.15 0.43
C VAL A 14 10.25 -0.76 0.88
N PRO A 15 10.29 0.22 -0.05
CA PRO A 15 10.69 1.59 0.27
C PRO A 15 9.67 2.27 1.20
N ASP A 16 9.92 3.52 1.57
CA ASP A 16 9.00 4.30 2.41
C ASP A 16 7.57 4.29 1.83
N PRO A 17 6.58 3.69 2.55
CA PRO A 17 5.21 3.59 2.07
C PRO A 17 4.46 4.93 2.12
N ASN A 18 5.05 6.00 2.66
CA ASN A 18 4.46 7.33 2.64
C ASN A 18 4.40 7.93 1.22
N PHE A 19 5.25 7.45 0.31
CA PHE A 19 5.29 7.85 -1.09
C PHE A 19 5.04 6.65 -2.01
N PHE A 20 4.86 6.93 -3.31
CA PHE A 20 4.42 5.92 -4.28
C PHE A 20 5.56 5.34 -5.13
N GLY A 21 6.78 5.81 -4.90
CA GLY A 21 7.99 5.39 -5.60
C GLY A 21 9.02 4.78 -4.66
N GLY A 22 10.25 4.65 -5.15
CA GLY A 22 11.37 4.07 -4.43
C GLY A 22 11.74 2.68 -4.93
N GLU A 23 12.94 2.25 -4.55
CA GLU A 23 13.51 0.97 -4.98
C GLU A 23 12.96 -0.18 -4.13
N VAL A 24 12.46 -1.22 -4.81
CA VAL A 24 12.13 -2.50 -4.18
C VAL A 24 13.33 -3.43 -4.35
N THR A 25 13.80 -4.02 -3.27
CA THR A 25 14.88 -5.01 -3.32
C THR A 25 14.37 -6.39 -2.88
N VAL A 26 15.02 -7.44 -3.39
CA VAL A 26 14.74 -8.83 -3.05
C VAL A 26 16.03 -9.51 -2.63
N ALA A 27 15.99 -10.24 -1.51
CA ALA A 27 17.01 -11.21 -1.15
C ALA A 27 16.44 -12.61 -1.30
N GLY A 28 17.15 -13.49 -2.01
CA GLY A 28 16.81 -14.91 -2.07
C GLY A 28 17.34 -15.66 -0.85
N THR A 29 17.44 -16.98 -0.96
CA THR A 29 18.09 -17.82 0.06
C THR A 29 19.60 -17.55 0.19
N ASP A 30 20.20 -16.87 -0.79
CA ASP A 30 21.57 -16.37 -0.73
C ASP A 30 21.73 -15.18 0.24
N THR A 31 20.61 -14.62 0.74
CA THR A 31 20.55 -13.49 1.67
C THR A 31 21.16 -12.19 1.14
N VAL A 32 21.45 -12.11 -0.17
CA VAL A 32 22.03 -10.93 -0.80
C VAL A 32 20.91 -10.10 -1.42
N PRO A 33 20.60 -8.89 -0.90
CA PRO A 33 19.59 -8.03 -1.49
C PRO A 33 20.04 -7.53 -2.86
N LYS A 34 19.14 -7.62 -3.83
CA LYS A 34 19.33 -7.12 -5.19
C LYS A 34 18.13 -6.25 -5.57
N PRO A 35 18.35 -5.10 -6.23
CA PRO A 35 17.26 -4.28 -6.70
C PRO A 35 16.44 -5.03 -7.76
N LEU A 36 15.13 -4.92 -7.66
CA LEU A 36 14.24 -5.35 -8.74
C LEU A 36 14.23 -4.28 -9.83
N PRO A 37 14.09 -4.66 -11.10
CA PRO A 37 13.88 -3.70 -12.18
C PRO A 37 12.73 -2.76 -11.84
N ALA A 38 12.97 -1.46 -12.00
CA ALA A 38 11.95 -0.45 -11.77
C ALA A 38 10.73 -0.76 -12.63
N TRP A 39 9.56 -0.81 -11.99
CA TRP A 39 8.31 -1.02 -12.70
C TRP A 39 7.84 0.29 -13.32
N ASP A 40 7.45 0.29 -14.59
CA ASP A 40 6.80 1.42 -15.26
C ASP A 40 5.35 1.60 -14.75
N HIS A 41 5.22 1.86 -13.46
CA HIS A 41 3.95 2.16 -12.83
C HIS A 41 3.74 3.69 -12.85
N PRO A 42 2.59 4.20 -13.35
CA PRO A 42 2.41 5.64 -13.50
C PRO A 42 2.41 6.44 -12.20
N LEU A 43 2.11 5.79 -11.08
CA LEU A 43 2.20 6.41 -9.75
C LEU A 43 3.62 6.36 -9.16
N GLY A 44 4.59 5.72 -9.83
CA GLY A 44 5.98 5.71 -9.38
C GLY A 44 6.81 6.91 -9.85
N VAL A 45 6.24 7.75 -10.72
CA VAL A 45 6.94 8.91 -11.29
C VAL A 45 6.95 10.06 -10.28
N THR A 46 8.10 10.68 -10.08
CA THR A 46 8.22 11.83 -9.19
C THR A 46 7.46 13.02 -9.76
N ASN A 47 6.64 13.68 -8.93
CA ASN A 47 5.75 14.76 -9.36
C ASN A 47 5.69 15.93 -8.35
N HIS A 48 6.43 15.83 -7.26
CA HIS A 48 6.41 16.81 -6.18
C HIS A 48 7.82 17.05 -5.65
N GLU A 49 8.28 18.29 -5.72
CA GLU A 49 9.52 18.73 -5.07
C GLU A 49 9.27 18.88 -3.58
N GLY A 50 9.82 17.96 -2.78
CA GLY A 50 9.81 18.03 -1.32
C GLY A 50 10.94 18.89 -0.78
N HIS A 51 11.05 18.95 0.55
CA HIS A 51 12.04 19.77 1.24
C HIS A 51 13.47 19.20 1.16
N GLU A 52 13.60 17.88 1.00
CA GLU A 52 14.89 17.17 0.91
C GLU A 52 15.04 16.41 -0.42
N GLU A 53 13.94 15.89 -0.98
CA GLU A 53 13.95 15.09 -2.20
C GLU A 53 12.68 15.30 -3.04
N THR A 54 12.80 15.09 -4.36
CA THR A 54 11.64 15.02 -5.26
C THR A 54 11.01 13.65 -5.16
N VAL A 55 9.72 13.60 -4.81
CA VAL A 55 9.00 12.38 -4.49
C VAL A 55 7.82 12.12 -5.42
N ALA A 56 7.43 10.86 -5.53
CA ALA A 56 6.18 10.43 -6.17
C ALA A 56 5.02 10.59 -5.16
N ASN A 57 4.22 11.64 -5.33
CA ASN A 57 3.15 12.02 -4.42
C ASN A 57 1.79 12.03 -5.12
N TYR A 58 1.05 10.93 -4.98
CA TYR A 58 -0.26 10.71 -5.62
C TYR A 58 -1.39 10.60 -4.59
N ARG A 59 -1.42 11.48 -3.59
CA ARG A 59 -2.46 11.47 -2.52
C ARG A 59 -3.89 11.55 -3.05
N GLY A 60 -4.11 12.09 -4.25
CA GLY A 60 -5.42 12.09 -4.92
C GLY A 60 -5.87 10.75 -5.52
N ALA A 61 -4.99 9.75 -5.62
CA ALA A 61 -5.29 8.48 -6.31
C ALA A 61 -6.45 7.70 -5.68
N GLY A 62 -6.58 7.73 -4.34
CA GLY A 62 -7.68 7.07 -3.64
C GLY A 62 -9.05 7.70 -3.98
N LEU A 63 -9.10 9.04 -4.06
CA LEU A 63 -10.32 9.76 -4.44
C LEU A 63 -10.67 9.53 -5.91
N ALA A 64 -9.68 9.56 -6.80
CA ALA A 64 -9.87 9.25 -8.21
C ALA A 64 -10.35 7.81 -8.43
N ASP A 65 -9.80 6.83 -7.68
CA ASP A 65 -10.27 5.45 -7.71
C ASP A 65 -11.74 5.34 -7.28
N MET A 66 -12.12 6.05 -6.21
CA MET A 66 -13.49 6.08 -5.71
C MET A 66 -14.46 6.65 -6.74
N ALA A 67 -14.14 7.79 -7.35
CA ALA A 67 -14.97 8.39 -8.39
C ALA A 67 -15.15 7.44 -9.59
N GLN A 68 -14.07 6.85 -10.07
CA GLN A 68 -14.10 5.86 -11.16
C GLN A 68 -14.88 4.60 -10.76
N ALA A 69 -14.81 4.18 -9.50
CA ALA A 69 -15.52 3.01 -9.00
C ALA A 69 -17.03 3.23 -8.98
N ILE A 70 -17.48 4.41 -8.54
CA ILE A 70 -18.89 4.82 -8.54
C ILE A 70 -19.43 4.82 -9.97
N LEU A 71 -18.73 5.47 -10.91
CA LEU A 71 -19.13 5.54 -12.32
C LEU A 71 -19.22 4.15 -12.96
N LYS A 72 -18.27 3.26 -12.65
CA LYS A 72 -18.19 1.90 -13.21
C LYS A 72 -18.94 0.85 -12.39
N LYS A 73 -19.63 1.24 -11.32
CA LYS A 73 -20.34 0.35 -10.39
C LYS A 73 -19.49 -0.85 -9.93
N ARG A 74 -18.22 -0.60 -9.61
CA ARG A 74 -17.29 -1.61 -9.06
C ARG A 74 -16.98 -1.31 -7.60
N ASP A 75 -16.36 -2.28 -6.93
CA ASP A 75 -15.83 -2.11 -5.58
C ASP A 75 -14.80 -0.96 -5.50
N ILE A 76 -14.90 -0.16 -4.44
CA ILE A 76 -13.99 0.94 -4.14
C ILE A 76 -12.81 0.38 -3.35
N ARG A 77 -11.57 0.62 -3.81
CA ARG A 77 -10.39 0.02 -3.15
C ARG A 77 -10.22 0.52 -1.72
N CYS A 78 -10.45 1.82 -1.51
CA CYS A 78 -10.46 2.48 -0.21
C CYS A 78 -11.89 2.65 0.34
N GLY A 79 -12.73 1.62 0.22
CA GLY A 79 -14.12 1.65 0.66
C GLY A 79 -14.30 1.57 2.19
N ILE A 80 -15.51 1.89 2.65
CA ILE A 80 -15.84 2.00 4.09
C ILE A 80 -15.55 0.72 4.87
N ASP A 81 -15.87 -0.46 4.32
CA ASP A 81 -15.64 -1.74 4.99
C ASP A 81 -14.16 -1.95 5.38
N ARG A 82 -13.22 -1.52 4.52
CA ARG A 82 -11.78 -1.61 4.84
C ARG A 82 -11.37 -0.60 5.89
N MET A 83 -11.90 0.62 5.83
CA MET A 83 -11.62 1.65 6.81
C MET A 83 -12.14 1.27 8.19
N THR A 84 -13.35 0.70 8.26
CA THR A 84 -13.91 0.12 9.48
C THR A 84 -12.99 -0.97 10.04
N HIS A 85 -12.50 -1.87 9.17
CA HIS A 85 -11.58 -2.92 9.60
C HIS A 85 -10.23 -2.37 10.12
N VAL A 86 -9.68 -1.34 9.48
CA VAL A 86 -8.47 -0.66 9.96
C VAL A 86 -8.68 -0.04 11.35
N VAL A 87 -9.82 0.63 11.58
CA VAL A 87 -10.12 1.19 12.90
C VAL A 87 -10.25 0.10 13.96
N ASP A 88 -10.88 -1.03 13.65
CA ASP A 88 -10.97 -2.19 14.55
C ASP A 88 -9.57 -2.74 14.90
N ILE A 89 -8.67 -2.85 13.90
CA ILE A 89 -7.27 -3.23 14.13
C ILE A 89 -6.56 -2.23 15.06
N MET A 90 -6.68 -0.92 14.80
CA MET A 90 -6.05 0.11 15.62
C MET A 90 -6.53 0.04 17.08
N MET A 91 -7.84 -0.10 17.29
CA MET A 91 -8.40 -0.26 18.63
C MET A 91 -7.94 -1.54 19.30
N ALA A 92 -7.89 -2.66 18.57
CA ALA A 92 -7.44 -3.95 19.11
C ALA A 92 -5.95 -3.93 19.51
N ILE A 93 -5.10 -3.22 18.76
CA ILE A 93 -3.68 -3.01 19.12
C ILE A 93 -3.56 -2.27 20.45
N MET A 94 -4.31 -1.17 20.61
CA MET A 94 -4.31 -0.39 21.86
C MET A 94 -4.82 -1.21 23.05
N ASP A 95 -5.89 -1.97 22.85
CA ASP A 95 -6.47 -2.80 23.92
C ASP A 95 -5.58 -3.99 24.29
N SER A 96 -4.94 -4.62 23.30
CA SER A 96 -3.93 -5.64 23.52
C SER A 96 -2.76 -5.12 24.34
N GLY A 97 -2.22 -3.95 23.97
CA GLY A 97 -1.13 -3.30 24.72
C GLY A 97 -1.50 -2.96 26.16
N ARG A 98 -2.74 -2.51 26.40
CA ARG A 98 -3.25 -2.19 27.75
C ARG A 98 -3.47 -3.43 28.62
N THR A 99 -3.94 -4.53 28.03
CA THR A 99 -4.36 -5.72 28.77
C THR A 99 -3.31 -6.82 28.82
N GLY A 100 -2.29 -6.76 27.96
CA GLY A 100 -1.30 -7.82 27.77
C GLY A 100 -1.88 -9.11 27.17
N LYS A 101 -3.02 -9.02 26.46
CA LYS A 101 -3.74 -10.18 25.92
C LYS A 101 -3.96 -10.04 24.42
N PHE A 102 -4.00 -11.17 23.73
CA PHE A 102 -4.46 -11.20 22.35
C PHE A 102 -5.93 -10.79 22.25
N VAL A 103 -6.23 -9.89 21.32
CA VAL A 103 -7.58 -9.40 21.05
C VAL A 103 -8.02 -9.90 19.68
N THR A 104 -9.16 -10.61 19.64
CA THR A 104 -9.78 -11.04 18.38
C THR A 104 -10.48 -9.85 17.72
N LEU A 105 -10.20 -9.62 16.44
CA LEU A 105 -10.87 -8.59 15.64
C LEU A 105 -12.37 -8.90 15.50
N LYS A 106 -13.19 -7.86 15.52
CA LYS A 106 -14.66 -7.96 15.43
C LYS A 106 -15.15 -7.85 13.99
N THR A 107 -14.29 -7.38 13.10
CA THR A 107 -14.62 -7.05 11.71
C THR A 107 -13.73 -7.83 10.75
N THR A 108 -14.15 -7.87 9.49
CA THR A 108 -13.35 -8.36 8.36
C THR A 108 -13.66 -7.50 7.15
N CYS A 109 -12.84 -7.60 6.10
CA CYS A 109 -13.11 -6.92 4.84
C CYS A 109 -12.64 -7.76 3.65
N LYS A 110 -13.28 -7.56 2.49
CA LYS A 110 -12.83 -8.16 1.23
C LYS A 110 -11.50 -7.52 0.80
N ARG A 111 -10.57 -8.35 0.34
CA ARG A 111 -9.34 -7.88 -0.29
C ARG A 111 -9.70 -7.09 -1.57
N PRO A 112 -9.28 -5.82 -1.71
CA PRO A 112 -9.54 -5.04 -2.91
C PRO A 112 -8.79 -5.63 -4.12
N ALA A 113 -9.33 -5.40 -5.32
CA ALA A 113 -8.60 -5.68 -6.54
C ALA A 113 -7.30 -4.87 -6.59
N TYR A 114 -6.20 -5.48 -7.04
CA TYR A 114 -4.93 -4.79 -7.28
C TYR A 114 -5.13 -3.65 -8.31
N LEU A 115 -4.45 -2.51 -8.11
CA LEU A 115 -4.45 -1.38 -9.04
C LEU A 115 -3.27 -1.52 -10.01
N GLY A 116 -3.55 -1.87 -11.27
CA GLY A 116 -2.49 -2.01 -12.27
C GLY A 116 -2.17 -0.75 -13.07
N PRO A 117 -1.03 -0.73 -13.80
CA PRO A 117 -0.55 0.44 -14.54
C PRO A 117 -1.61 1.08 -15.45
N ALA A 118 -2.38 0.27 -16.20
CA ALA A 118 -3.43 0.79 -17.08
C ALA A 118 -4.56 1.50 -16.30
N GLN A 119 -4.96 0.93 -15.16
CA GLN A 119 -5.98 1.53 -14.30
C GLN A 119 -5.44 2.78 -13.61
N ALA A 120 -4.20 2.76 -13.12
CA ALA A 120 -3.53 3.91 -12.54
C ALA A 120 -3.41 5.07 -13.55
N LYS A 121 -3.04 4.78 -14.80
CA LYS A 121 -2.98 5.78 -15.88
C LYS A 121 -4.34 6.42 -16.17
N ALA A 122 -5.43 5.66 -16.01
CA ALA A 122 -6.78 6.19 -16.17
C ALA A 122 -7.22 7.09 -15.00
N LEU A 123 -6.55 7.07 -13.85
CA LEU A 123 -6.82 7.97 -12.73
C LEU A 123 -6.19 9.36 -12.90
N MET A 124 -5.25 9.52 -13.84
CA MET A 124 -4.52 10.77 -14.08
C MET A 124 -5.15 11.63 -15.20
N ARG A 125 -6.41 11.35 -15.56
CA ARG A 125 -7.14 12.03 -16.64
C ARG A 125 -8.25 12.91 -16.08
#